data_AF-A0A5C6Q5Y1-F1
#
_entry.id   AF-A0A5C6Q5Y1-F1
#
_cell.length_a   1.000
_cell.length_b   1.000
_cell.length_c   1.000
_cell.angle_alpha   90.00
_cell.angle_beta   90.00
_cell.angle_gamma   90.00
#
_symmetry.space_group_name_H-M   'P 1'
#
loop_
_entity.id
_entity.type
_entity.pdbx_description
1 polymer ?
#
loop_
_entity_poly.entity_id
_entity_poly.type
_entity_poly.pdbx_seq_one_letter_code
_entity_poly.pdbx_strand_id
1 'polypeptide(L)'
;MKLYDCTQAPNARRVRIFIAEKGLDIPKVEVDIAGGENLQADFLNKNPRGLLPLLELDDGSYLDESVAICRYLEELHPEPALMGIDAKSKARIDSTQRHIEFDAISPLADVFRNSVLQFKERAIAGTTGVAAIEPLVDRGINSYQRFLDRLNENLKVNKYVAGPEFSIADITALCAIDFARWVKLEIPEYHTHTRQWYELVSSRPSVCA
;
A
#
# COMPACT_ATOMS: atom_id res chain seq x y z
N MET A 1 -13.74 -16.65 -0.23
CA MET A 1 -12.52 -15.91 -0.63
C MET A 1 -11.39 -16.21 0.35
N LYS A 2 -10.13 -16.06 -0.07
CA LYS A 2 -8.94 -16.24 0.77
C LYS A 2 -7.84 -15.26 0.36
N LEU A 3 -7.20 -14.60 1.33
CA LEU A 3 -6.11 -13.65 1.08
C LEU A 3 -4.76 -14.31 1.31
N TYR A 4 -3.94 -14.43 0.27
CA TYR A 4 -2.52 -14.70 0.44
C TYR A 4 -1.82 -13.41 0.83
N ASP A 5 -1.17 -13.43 1.99
CA ASP A 5 -0.65 -12.27 2.71
C ASP A 5 0.80 -12.51 3.13
N CYS A 6 1.49 -11.43 3.45
CA CYS A 6 2.70 -11.46 4.25
C CYS A 6 2.62 -10.30 5.24
N THR A 7 2.71 -10.62 6.53
CA THR A 7 2.50 -9.65 7.62
C THR A 7 3.42 -8.42 7.51
N GLN A 8 4.62 -8.60 6.94
CA GLN A 8 5.59 -7.52 6.75
C GLN A 8 5.37 -6.75 5.43
N ALA A 9 4.63 -7.28 4.46
CA ALA A 9 4.50 -6.67 3.14
C ALA A 9 3.57 -5.43 3.17
N PRO A 10 4.04 -4.24 2.74
CA PRO A 10 3.24 -3.01 2.82
C PRO A 10 2.00 -3.04 1.93
N ASN A 11 2.07 -3.65 0.75
CA ASN A 11 0.91 -3.77 -0.14
C ASN A 11 -0.16 -4.72 0.42
N ALA A 12 0.25 -5.78 1.09
CA ALA A 12 -0.69 -6.73 1.68
C ALA A 12 -1.36 -6.12 2.94
N ARG A 13 -0.62 -5.32 3.71
CA ARG A 13 -1.17 -4.51 4.80
C ARG A 13 -2.28 -3.56 4.34
N ARG A 14 -2.16 -2.94 3.16
CA ARG A 14 -3.24 -2.07 2.61
C ARG A 14 -4.56 -2.83 2.48
N VAL A 15 -4.51 -4.05 1.95
CA VAL A 15 -5.70 -4.90 1.78
C VAL A 15 -6.24 -5.37 3.13
N ARG A 16 -5.37 -5.71 4.09
CA ARG A 16 -5.79 -6.07 5.45
C ARG A 16 -6.59 -4.95 6.14
N ILE A 17 -6.06 -3.73 6.11
CA ILE A 17 -6.77 -2.59 6.71
C ILE A 17 -8.10 -2.37 5.99
N PHE A 18 -8.13 -2.48 4.66
CA PHE A 18 -9.37 -2.33 3.90
C PHE A 18 -10.42 -3.40 4.27
N ILE A 19 -10.02 -4.67 4.35
CA ILE A 19 -10.89 -5.79 4.80
C ILE A 19 -11.45 -5.52 6.20
N ALA A 20 -10.60 -5.09 7.12
CA ALA A 20 -11.01 -4.78 8.49
C ALA A 20 -11.97 -3.59 8.57
N GLU A 21 -11.74 -2.52 7.79
CA GLU A 21 -12.64 -1.37 7.68
C GLU A 21 -14.01 -1.74 7.09
N LYS A 22 -14.03 -2.72 6.17
CA LYS A 22 -15.27 -3.29 5.63
C LYS A 22 -15.96 -4.26 6.60
N GLY A 23 -15.35 -4.58 7.73
CA GLY A 23 -15.87 -5.56 8.68
C GLY A 23 -15.94 -6.98 8.09
N LEU A 24 -15.09 -7.29 7.11
CA LEU A 24 -15.07 -8.58 6.44
C LEU A 24 -14.14 -9.55 7.17
N ASP A 25 -14.58 -10.81 7.28
CA ASP A 25 -13.76 -11.91 7.78
C ASP A 25 -13.28 -12.77 6.59
N ILE A 26 -12.15 -12.39 6.02
CA ILE A 26 -11.51 -13.13 4.91
C ILE A 26 -10.31 -13.91 5.48
N PRO A 27 -10.32 -15.26 5.41
CA PRO A 27 -9.21 -16.08 5.86
C PRO A 27 -7.89 -15.70 5.17
N LYS A 28 -6.82 -15.63 5.97
CA LYS A 28 -5.47 -15.32 5.49
C LYS A 28 -4.64 -16.60 5.34
N VAL A 29 -3.76 -16.61 4.33
CA VAL A 29 -2.67 -17.58 4.20
C VAL A 29 -1.37 -16.79 4.19
N GLU A 30 -0.57 -16.98 5.23
CA GLU A 30 0.76 -16.37 5.32
C GLU A 30 1.70 -17.06 4.33
N VAL A 31 2.38 -16.26 3.52
CA VAL A 31 3.36 -16.71 2.54
C VAL A 31 4.75 -16.21 2.94
N ASP A 32 5.73 -17.11 3.02
CA ASP A 32 7.10 -16.78 3.38
C ASP A 32 7.85 -16.16 2.19
N ILE A 33 7.76 -14.83 2.06
CA ILE A 33 8.50 -14.09 1.03
C ILE A 33 10.00 -13.99 1.32
N ALA A 34 10.44 -14.21 2.56
CA ALA A 34 11.86 -14.19 2.92
C ALA A 34 12.53 -15.49 2.47
N GLY A 35 11.84 -16.63 2.64
CA GLY A 35 12.21 -17.93 2.10
C GLY A 35 11.93 -18.08 0.59
N GLY A 36 11.21 -17.14 -0.02
CA GLY A 36 10.93 -17.12 -1.45
C GLY A 36 9.82 -18.07 -1.89
N GLU A 37 8.88 -18.40 -0.99
CA GLU A 37 7.71 -19.23 -1.28
C GLU A 37 6.89 -18.67 -2.45
N ASN A 38 6.75 -17.35 -2.51
CA ASN A 38 6.05 -16.62 -3.58
C ASN A 38 6.71 -16.76 -4.97
N LEU A 39 7.93 -17.30 -5.04
CA LEU A 39 8.69 -17.51 -6.27
C LEU A 39 8.77 -19.00 -6.66
N GLN A 40 8.17 -19.90 -5.86
CA GLN A 40 8.10 -21.33 -6.18
C GLN A 40 6.95 -21.64 -7.13
N ALA A 41 7.05 -22.76 -7.85
CA ALA A 41 6.07 -23.16 -8.87
C ALA A 41 4.62 -23.17 -8.34
N ASP A 42 4.41 -23.65 -7.11
CA ASP A 42 3.08 -23.74 -6.50
C ASP A 42 2.41 -22.37 -6.33
N PHE A 43 3.17 -21.31 -6.03
CA PHE A 43 2.64 -19.95 -5.94
C PHE A 43 2.57 -19.28 -7.32
N LEU A 44 3.57 -19.48 -8.17
CA LEU A 44 3.61 -18.91 -9.52
C LEU A 44 2.48 -19.42 -10.42
N ASN A 45 1.98 -20.63 -10.18
CA ASN A 45 0.77 -21.15 -10.82
C ASN A 45 -0.49 -20.36 -10.46
N LYS A 46 -0.52 -19.67 -9.31
CA LYS A 46 -1.62 -18.81 -8.85
C LYS A 46 -1.42 -17.35 -9.30
N ASN A 47 -0.20 -16.83 -9.13
CA ASN A 47 0.20 -15.50 -9.59
C ASN A 47 1.57 -15.54 -10.27
N PRO A 48 1.64 -15.48 -11.62
CA PRO A 48 2.89 -15.51 -12.37
C PRO A 48 3.87 -14.38 -12.05
N ARG A 49 3.41 -13.27 -11.44
CA ARG A 49 4.28 -12.17 -11.01
C ARG A 49 5.04 -12.49 -9.72
N GLY A 50 4.59 -13.48 -8.95
CA GLY A 50 5.18 -13.84 -7.67
C GLY A 50 5.10 -12.71 -6.64
N LEU A 51 3.99 -11.97 -6.61
CA LEU A 51 3.79 -10.83 -5.73
C LEU A 51 2.59 -11.03 -4.80
N LEU A 52 2.62 -10.29 -3.69
CA LEU A 52 1.54 -10.21 -2.70
C LEU A 52 1.04 -8.77 -2.60
N PRO A 53 -0.24 -8.56 -2.26
CA PRO A 53 -1.24 -9.59 -1.93
C PRO A 53 -1.81 -10.31 -3.16
N LEU A 54 -2.45 -11.45 -2.93
CA LEU A 54 -3.26 -12.18 -3.92
C LEU A 54 -4.58 -12.62 -3.26
N LEU A 55 -5.71 -12.34 -3.90
CA LEU A 55 -7.02 -12.79 -3.46
C LEU A 55 -7.47 -13.99 -4.29
N GLU A 56 -7.81 -15.10 -3.64
CA GLU A 56 -8.51 -16.23 -4.24
C GLU A 56 -10.01 -16.06 -4.04
N LEU A 57 -10.75 -16.12 -5.14
CA LEU A 57 -12.20 -15.98 -5.18
C LEU A 57 -12.90 -17.32 -4.92
N ASP A 58 -14.21 -17.30 -4.67
CA ASP A 58 -14.98 -18.51 -4.35
C ASP A 58 -15.07 -19.50 -5.52
N ASP A 59 -14.90 -19.03 -6.75
CA ASP A 59 -14.84 -19.87 -7.96
C ASP A 59 -13.43 -20.44 -8.23
N GLY A 60 -12.46 -20.18 -7.35
CA GLY A 60 -11.07 -20.62 -7.45
C GLY A 60 -10.20 -19.76 -8.38
N SER A 61 -10.73 -18.68 -8.95
CA SER A 61 -9.94 -17.71 -9.71
C SER A 61 -9.12 -16.80 -8.79
N TYR A 62 -8.10 -16.14 -9.33
CA TYR A 62 -7.18 -15.29 -8.59
C TYR A 62 -7.20 -13.85 -9.09
N LEU A 63 -7.12 -12.89 -8.14
CA LEU A 63 -7.02 -11.46 -8.39
C LEU A 63 -5.82 -10.89 -7.62
N ASP A 64 -4.85 -10.32 -8.34
CA ASP A 64 -3.71 -9.60 -7.76
C ASP A 64 -3.94 -8.08 -7.79
N GLU A 65 -2.92 -7.32 -7.38
CA GLU A 65 -2.93 -5.86 -7.18
C GLU A 65 -3.83 -5.37 -6.02
N SER A 66 -3.20 -4.73 -5.03
CA SER A 66 -3.89 -4.31 -3.80
C SER A 66 -5.09 -3.39 -4.06
N VAL A 67 -4.98 -2.45 -5.02
CA VAL A 67 -6.10 -1.55 -5.36
C VAL A 67 -7.21 -2.28 -6.11
N ALA A 68 -6.87 -3.23 -6.98
CA ALA A 68 -7.86 -4.02 -7.72
C ALA A 68 -8.63 -4.94 -6.77
N ILE A 69 -7.94 -5.58 -5.83
CA ILE A 69 -8.55 -6.37 -4.75
C ILE A 69 -9.50 -5.48 -3.92
N CYS A 70 -9.05 -4.32 -3.44
CA CYS A 70 -9.92 -3.41 -2.68
C CYS A 70 -11.13 -2.94 -3.50
N ARG A 71 -10.94 -2.65 -4.79
CA ARG A 71 -12.05 -2.29 -5.70
C ARG A 71 -13.05 -3.43 -5.83
N TYR A 72 -12.61 -4.66 -6.01
CA TYR A 72 -13.49 -5.82 -6.06
C TYR A 72 -14.32 -5.96 -4.79
N LEU A 73 -13.68 -5.82 -3.62
CA LEU A 73 -14.36 -5.87 -2.32
C LEU A 73 -15.31 -4.68 -2.11
N GLU A 74 -14.96 -3.48 -2.57
CA GLU A 74 -15.85 -2.30 -2.55
C GLU A 74 -17.13 -2.55 -3.35
N GLU A 75 -17.03 -3.11 -4.56
CA GLU A 75 -18.20 -3.35 -5.41
C GLU A 75 -19.13 -4.43 -4.85
N LEU A 76 -18.57 -5.44 -4.15
CA LEU A 76 -19.37 -6.45 -3.43
C LEU A 76 -19.97 -5.93 -2.13
N HIS A 77 -19.25 -5.05 -1.44
CA HIS A 77 -19.60 -4.52 -0.12
C HIS A 77 -19.48 -2.99 -0.14
N PRO A 78 -20.46 -2.27 -0.72
CA PRO A 78 -20.36 -0.83 -0.92
C PRO A 78 -20.31 -0.03 0.39
N GLU A 79 -20.82 -0.59 1.49
CA GLU A 79 -20.83 0.07 2.80
C GLU A 79 -19.85 -0.60 3.80
N PRO A 80 -19.08 0.18 4.58
CA PRO A 80 -18.93 1.64 4.48
C PRO A 80 -18.17 2.04 3.21
N ALA A 81 -18.56 3.12 2.52
CA ALA A 81 -17.91 3.54 1.28
C ALA A 81 -16.45 4.02 1.52
N LEU A 82 -15.47 3.30 0.96
CA LEU A 82 -14.04 3.64 1.07
C LEU A 82 -13.45 4.15 -0.25
N MET A 83 -14.20 4.01 -1.36
CA MET A 83 -13.78 4.43 -2.69
C MET A 83 -14.74 5.43 -3.33
N GLY A 84 -15.64 6.03 -2.55
CA GLY A 84 -16.52 7.12 -2.96
C GLY A 84 -17.92 6.67 -3.38
N ILE A 85 -18.90 7.57 -3.20
CA ILE A 85 -20.33 7.28 -3.41
C ILE A 85 -20.88 7.82 -4.73
N ASP A 86 -20.21 8.80 -5.33
CA ASP A 86 -20.61 9.48 -6.55
C ASP A 86 -19.43 9.61 -7.51
N ALA A 87 -19.69 9.98 -8.77
CA ALA A 87 -18.65 10.07 -9.79
C ALA A 87 -17.48 11.01 -9.41
N LYS A 88 -17.77 12.12 -8.74
CA LYS A 88 -16.76 13.11 -8.34
C LYS A 88 -15.95 12.63 -7.15
N SER A 89 -16.59 12.06 -6.13
CA SER A 89 -15.86 11.51 -4.98
C SER A 89 -15.01 10.29 -5.37
N LYS A 90 -15.53 9.41 -6.23
CA LYS A 90 -14.77 8.28 -6.83
C LYS A 90 -13.53 8.76 -7.59
N ALA A 91 -13.70 9.73 -8.48
CA ALA A 91 -12.58 10.28 -9.27
C ALA A 91 -11.54 10.99 -8.40
N ARG A 92 -11.97 11.72 -7.38
CA ARG A 92 -11.06 12.40 -6.44
C ARG A 92 -10.23 11.38 -5.66
N ILE A 93 -10.87 10.35 -5.11
CA ILE A 93 -10.17 9.30 -4.36
C ILE A 93 -9.20 8.53 -5.27
N ASP A 94 -9.61 8.15 -6.48
CA ASP A 94 -8.73 7.46 -7.43
C ASP A 94 -7.51 8.32 -7.85
N SER A 95 -7.72 9.61 -8.10
CA SER A 95 -6.64 10.56 -8.41
C SER A 95 -5.64 10.66 -7.25
N THR A 96 -6.14 10.86 -6.03
CA THR A 96 -5.30 10.91 -4.83
C THR A 96 -4.56 9.58 -4.59
N GLN A 97 -5.26 8.46 -4.76
CA GLN A 97 -4.69 7.11 -4.64
C GLN A 97 -3.49 6.92 -5.58
N ARG A 98 -3.64 7.31 -6.86
CA ARG A 98 -2.57 7.28 -7.86
C ARG A 98 -1.40 8.19 -7.50
N HIS A 99 -1.67 9.41 -7.03
CA HIS A 99 -0.60 10.30 -6.57
C HIS A 99 0.23 9.66 -5.45
N ILE A 100 -0.41 9.05 -4.45
CA ILE A 100 0.31 8.39 -3.35
C ILE A 100 1.13 7.19 -3.88
N GLU A 101 0.58 6.39 -4.80
CA GLU A 101 1.32 5.24 -5.34
C GLU A 101 2.54 5.63 -6.16
N PHE A 102 2.45 6.72 -6.94
CA PHE A 102 3.55 7.19 -7.79
C PHE A 102 4.53 8.13 -7.09
N ASP A 103 4.08 8.94 -6.12
CA ASP A 103 4.94 9.89 -5.39
C ASP A 103 5.50 9.30 -4.08
N ALA A 104 4.91 8.25 -3.52
CA ALA A 104 5.36 7.65 -2.25
C ALA A 104 5.67 6.14 -2.34
N ILE A 105 4.69 5.28 -2.64
CA ILE A 105 4.89 3.82 -2.57
C ILE A 105 5.99 3.35 -3.53
N SER A 106 5.90 3.72 -4.81
CA SER A 106 6.88 3.29 -5.82
C SER A 106 8.26 3.89 -5.56
N PRO A 107 8.40 5.21 -5.28
CA PRO A 107 9.68 5.79 -4.89
C PRO A 107 10.30 5.16 -3.63
N LEU A 108 9.52 4.84 -2.61
CA LEU A 108 10.03 4.14 -1.42
C LEU A 108 10.47 2.71 -1.73
N ALA A 109 9.78 2.03 -2.64
CA ALA A 109 10.23 0.72 -3.12
C ALA A 109 11.57 0.84 -3.86
N ASP A 110 11.77 1.89 -4.66
CA ASP A 110 13.07 2.22 -5.25
C ASP A 110 14.12 2.44 -4.15
N VAL A 111 13.86 3.27 -3.14
CA VAL A 111 14.82 3.49 -2.02
C VAL A 111 15.18 2.17 -1.35
N PHE A 112 14.18 1.38 -0.95
CA PHE A 112 14.40 0.14 -0.22
C PHE A 112 15.19 -0.88 -1.03
N ARG A 113 14.77 -1.15 -2.27
CA ARG A 113 15.36 -2.21 -3.08
C ARG A 113 16.70 -1.82 -3.71
N ASN A 114 16.98 -0.53 -3.89
CA ASN A 114 18.27 -0.08 -4.39
C ASN A 114 19.30 0.18 -3.27
N SER A 115 18.89 0.27 -1.99
CA SER A 115 19.81 0.51 -0.86
C SER A 115 20.20 -0.75 -0.07
N VAL A 116 19.43 -1.83 -0.18
CA VAL A 116 19.66 -3.06 0.60
C VAL A 116 20.44 -4.09 -0.23
N LEU A 117 21.59 -4.54 0.31
CA LEU A 117 22.55 -5.40 -0.41
C LEU A 117 21.93 -6.70 -0.95
N GLN A 118 20.98 -7.30 -0.23
CA GLN A 118 20.27 -8.52 -0.62
C GLN A 118 19.38 -8.34 -1.86
N PHE A 119 19.17 -7.10 -2.32
CA PHE A 119 18.40 -6.79 -3.51
C PHE A 119 19.25 -6.26 -4.66
N LYS A 120 20.59 -6.26 -4.55
CA LYS A 120 21.49 -5.71 -5.57
C LYS A 120 21.22 -6.22 -6.99
N GLU A 121 20.88 -7.49 -7.17
CA GLU A 121 20.56 -8.10 -8.47
C GLU A 121 19.05 -8.31 -8.71
N ARG A 122 18.21 -7.83 -7.79
CA ARG A 122 16.74 -8.01 -7.79
C ARG A 122 16.03 -6.78 -7.22
N ALA A 123 16.43 -5.62 -7.71
CA ALA A 123 15.93 -4.31 -7.27
C ALA A 123 14.48 -4.05 -7.72
N ILE A 124 13.94 -4.87 -8.63
CA ILE A 124 12.51 -4.93 -8.96
C ILE A 124 11.88 -6.14 -8.29
N ALA A 125 10.67 -5.98 -7.78
CA ALA A 125 9.92 -7.06 -7.15
C ALA A 125 9.43 -8.08 -8.20
N GLY A 126 9.37 -9.36 -7.81
CA GLY A 126 8.81 -10.43 -8.62
C GLY A 126 9.87 -11.43 -9.10
N THR A 127 9.63 -12.03 -10.26
CA THR A 127 10.41 -13.17 -10.77
C THR A 127 11.65 -12.78 -11.57
N THR A 128 11.81 -11.51 -11.93
CA THR A 128 12.92 -11.03 -12.76
C THR A 128 13.99 -10.33 -11.93
N GLY A 129 15.25 -10.74 -12.13
CA GLY A 129 16.41 -10.07 -11.56
C GLY A 129 16.76 -8.82 -12.36
N VAL A 130 16.63 -7.66 -11.74
CA VAL A 130 17.08 -6.37 -12.31
C VAL A 130 18.05 -5.74 -11.33
N ALA A 131 19.22 -5.36 -11.81
CA ALA A 131 20.26 -4.79 -10.96
C ALA A 131 19.83 -3.43 -10.37
N ALA A 132 20.32 -3.15 -9.17
CA ALA A 132 20.12 -1.89 -8.49
C ALA A 132 20.78 -0.73 -9.24
N ILE A 133 20.10 0.41 -9.23
CA ILE A 133 20.56 1.67 -9.81
C ILE A 133 20.66 2.66 -8.64
N GLU A 134 21.88 2.86 -8.15
CA GLU A 134 22.17 3.68 -6.95
C GLU A 134 21.52 5.09 -6.98
N PRO A 135 21.55 5.86 -8.09
CA PRO A 135 20.85 7.16 -8.17
C PRO A 135 19.33 7.11 -7.95
N LEU A 136 18.68 5.94 -8.02
CA LEU A 136 17.26 5.81 -7.70
C LEU A 136 16.96 5.98 -6.21
N VAL A 137 17.95 5.76 -5.35
CA VAL A 137 17.82 6.02 -3.91
C VAL A 137 17.53 7.50 -3.66
N ASP A 138 18.38 8.39 -4.20
CA ASP A 138 18.20 9.84 -4.03
C ASP A 138 16.92 10.34 -4.69
N ARG A 139 16.59 9.85 -5.89
CA ARG A 139 15.33 10.19 -6.57
C ARG A 139 14.12 9.76 -5.74
N GLY A 140 14.20 8.59 -5.12
CA GLY A 140 13.18 8.03 -4.25
C GLY A 140 12.95 8.89 -3.01
N ILE A 141 14.03 9.24 -2.31
CA ILE A 141 13.99 10.13 -1.13
C ILE A 141 13.39 11.49 -1.50
N ASN A 142 13.86 12.13 -2.57
CA ASN A 142 13.36 13.44 -3.00
C ASN A 142 11.87 13.40 -3.40
N SER A 143 11.42 12.29 -4.00
CA SER A 143 10.01 12.13 -4.36
C SER A 143 9.13 11.95 -3.12
N TYR A 144 9.59 11.16 -2.15
CA TYR A 144 8.89 10.98 -0.87
C TYR A 144 8.83 12.28 -0.05
N GLN A 145 9.90 13.10 -0.05
CA GLN A 145 9.87 14.42 0.59
C GLN A 145 8.82 15.33 -0.04
N ARG A 146 8.77 15.41 -1.38
CA ARG A 146 7.73 16.14 -2.11
C ARG A 146 6.32 15.65 -1.77
N PHE A 147 6.15 14.34 -1.61
CA PHE A 147 4.89 13.76 -1.16
C PHE A 147 4.51 14.26 0.24
N LEU A 148 5.44 14.24 1.22
CA LEU A 148 5.18 14.71 2.58
C LEU A 148 4.83 16.21 2.62
N ASP A 149 5.51 17.04 1.84
CA ASP A 149 5.21 18.48 1.75
C ASP A 149 3.77 18.70 1.26
N ARG A 150 3.39 18.01 0.17
CA ARG A 150 2.03 18.07 -0.40
C ARG A 150 0.98 17.53 0.56
N LEU A 151 1.27 16.42 1.23
CA LEU A 151 0.39 15.80 2.20
C LEU A 151 0.11 16.76 3.36
N ASN A 152 1.16 17.40 3.89
CA ASN A 152 1.03 18.35 4.99
C ASN A 152 0.19 19.58 4.61
N GLU A 153 0.39 20.15 3.43
CA GLU A 153 -0.41 21.27 2.95
C GLU A 153 -1.87 20.87 2.69
N ASN A 154 -2.11 19.67 2.16
CA ASN A 154 -3.47 19.16 1.95
C ASN A 154 -4.22 18.95 3.28
N LEU A 155 -3.54 18.40 4.29
CA LEU A 155 -4.11 18.10 5.61
C LEU A 155 -4.30 19.35 6.50
N LYS A 156 -3.80 20.51 6.08
CA LYS A 156 -4.11 21.79 6.71
C LYS A 156 -5.59 22.14 6.61
N VAL A 157 -6.24 21.71 5.51
CA VAL A 157 -7.64 22.07 5.20
C VAL A 157 -8.56 20.85 5.09
N ASN A 158 -8.02 19.66 4.91
CA ASN A 158 -8.78 18.41 4.84
C ASN A 158 -8.52 17.53 6.07
N LYS A 159 -9.57 16.86 6.54
CA LYS A 159 -9.46 15.88 7.64
C LYS A 159 -8.71 14.61 7.21
N TYR A 160 -8.91 14.18 5.97
CA TYR A 160 -8.34 12.96 5.38
C TYR A 160 -7.70 13.27 4.03
N VAL A 161 -6.86 12.37 3.53
CA VAL A 161 -6.00 12.64 2.37
C VAL A 161 -6.80 12.93 1.10
N ALA A 162 -7.96 12.29 0.93
CA ALA A 162 -8.84 12.51 -0.21
C ALA A 162 -10.09 13.37 0.10
N GLY A 163 -10.13 14.08 1.23
CA GLY A 163 -11.19 15.03 1.56
C GLY A 163 -11.76 14.85 2.98
N PRO A 164 -13.10 14.93 3.17
CA PRO A 164 -13.69 14.95 4.51
C PRO A 164 -13.90 13.55 5.14
N GLU A 165 -13.93 12.49 4.32
CA GLU A 165 -14.18 11.10 4.75
C GLU A 165 -12.93 10.23 4.58
N PHE A 166 -12.80 9.23 5.45
CA PHE A 166 -11.72 8.25 5.40
C PHE A 166 -11.88 7.36 4.16
N SER A 167 -10.77 7.03 3.49
CA SER A 167 -10.80 6.31 2.21
C SER A 167 -9.60 5.39 2.03
N ILE A 168 -9.59 4.62 0.94
CA ILE A 168 -8.42 3.84 0.51
C ILE A 168 -7.14 4.69 0.36
N ALA A 169 -7.28 5.99 0.05
CA ALA A 169 -6.14 6.89 -0.06
C ALA A 169 -5.44 7.07 1.30
N ASP A 170 -6.19 7.17 2.39
CA ASP A 170 -5.63 7.26 3.74
C ASP A 170 -4.89 5.98 4.13
N ILE A 171 -5.47 4.82 3.80
CA ILE A 171 -4.84 3.51 4.01
C ILE A 171 -3.50 3.43 3.28
N THR A 172 -3.46 3.87 2.02
CA THR A 172 -2.24 3.84 1.20
C THR A 172 -1.19 4.82 1.73
N ALA A 173 -1.59 6.04 2.09
CA ALA A 173 -0.67 7.04 2.64
C ALA A 173 -0.07 6.58 3.98
N LEU A 174 -0.87 5.95 4.85
CA LEU A 174 -0.41 5.40 6.11
C LEU A 174 0.63 4.31 5.87
N CYS A 175 0.32 3.35 4.99
CA CYS A 175 1.24 2.27 4.66
C CYS A 175 2.52 2.78 3.98
N ALA A 176 2.46 3.87 3.22
CA ALA A 176 3.63 4.51 2.65
C ALA A 176 4.54 5.07 3.75
N ILE A 177 3.98 5.80 4.72
CA ILE A 177 4.75 6.36 5.85
C ILE A 177 5.36 5.24 6.70
N ASP A 178 4.60 4.19 7.01
CA ASP A 178 5.12 3.04 7.76
C ASP A 178 6.25 2.32 7.01
N PHE A 179 6.12 2.20 5.69
CA PHE A 179 7.17 1.62 4.85
C PHE A 179 8.42 2.52 4.80
N ALA A 180 8.26 3.84 4.81
CA ALA A 180 9.38 4.79 4.81
C ALA A 180 10.31 4.61 6.04
N ARG A 181 9.76 4.14 7.17
CA ARG A 181 10.56 3.84 8.38
C ARG A 181 11.56 2.71 8.17
N TRP A 182 11.31 1.79 7.24
CA TRP A 182 12.24 0.70 6.90
C TRP A 182 13.53 1.22 6.26
N VAL A 183 13.44 2.38 5.61
CA VAL A 183 14.58 3.10 5.02
C VAL A 183 14.97 4.33 5.85
N LYS A 184 14.58 4.35 7.13
CA LYS A 184 14.91 5.40 8.12
C LYS A 184 14.44 6.81 7.74
N LEU A 185 13.37 6.89 6.96
CA LEU A 185 12.69 8.15 6.66
C LEU A 185 11.49 8.31 7.62
N GLU A 186 11.35 9.48 8.20
CA GLU A 186 10.32 9.81 9.19
C GLU A 186 9.51 11.04 8.75
N ILE A 187 8.36 11.28 9.41
CA ILE A 187 7.62 12.53 9.22
C ILE A 187 8.38 13.65 9.94
N PRO A 188 8.85 14.70 9.23
CA PRO A 188 9.54 15.83 9.86
C PRO A 188 8.68 16.49 10.95
N GLU A 189 9.32 16.99 12.02
CA GLU A 189 8.62 17.62 13.15
C GLU A 189 7.77 18.83 12.72
N TYR A 190 8.21 19.57 11.70
CA TYR A 190 7.50 20.72 11.17
C TYR A 190 6.27 20.35 10.30
N HIS A 191 6.09 19.08 9.94
CA HIS A 191 4.88 18.59 9.26
C HIS A 191 3.78 18.23 10.27
N THR A 192 3.36 19.23 11.04
CA THR A 192 2.42 19.07 12.16
C THR A 192 1.07 18.49 11.75
N HIS A 193 0.49 18.91 10.62
CA HIS A 193 -0.79 18.39 10.12
C HIS A 193 -0.68 16.92 9.69
N THR A 194 0.44 16.54 9.06
CA THR A 194 0.71 15.15 8.71
C THR A 194 0.84 14.28 9.95
N ARG A 195 1.53 14.75 10.99
CA ARG A 195 1.67 14.01 12.26
C ARG A 195 0.32 13.82 12.96
N GLN A 196 -0.50 14.86 13.04
CA GLN A 196 -1.85 14.79 13.61
C GLN A 196 -2.75 13.81 12.86
N TRP A 197 -2.75 13.85 11.52
CA TRP A 197 -3.48 12.89 10.69
C TRP A 197 -2.94 11.46 10.88
N TYR A 198 -1.62 11.30 10.97
CA TYR A 198 -1.00 9.99 11.18
C TYR A 198 -1.43 9.40 12.52
N GLU A 199 -1.46 10.18 13.61
CA GLU A 199 -1.97 9.74 14.92
C GLU A 199 -3.46 9.36 14.85
N LEU A 200 -4.29 10.20 14.22
CA LEU A 200 -5.71 9.94 14.01
C LEU A 200 -5.94 8.61 13.28
N VAL A 201 -5.27 8.42 12.14
CA VAL A 201 -5.44 7.21 11.30
C VAL A 201 -4.82 5.98 11.96
N SER A 202 -3.67 6.11 12.61
CA SER A 202 -3.01 4.99 13.30
C SER A 202 -3.79 4.48 14.50
N SER A 203 -4.64 5.32 15.10
CA SER A 203 -5.49 4.93 16.24
C SER A 203 -6.72 4.08 15.85
N ARG A 204 -6.98 3.89 14.56
CA ARG A 204 -8.14 3.14 14.07
C ARG A 204 -8.00 1.65 14.42
N PRO A 205 -9.05 0.97 14.90
CA PRO A 205 -8.98 -0.46 15.25
C PRO A 205 -8.51 -1.35 14.10
N SER A 206 -8.90 -1.04 12.87
CA SER A 206 -8.49 -1.73 11.64
C SER A 206 -7.00 -1.70 11.35
N VAL A 207 -6.28 -0.71 11.88
CA VAL A 207 -4.83 -0.53 11.69
C VAL A 207 -4.04 -1.33 12.73
N CYS A 208 -4.63 -1.52 13.92
CA CYS A 208 -4.03 -2.24 15.04
C CYS A 208 -4.29 -3.76 15.01
N ALA A 209 -5.13 -4.23 14.08
CA ALA A 209 -5.58 -5.62 13.96
C ALA A 209 -4.66 -6.53 13.12
#